data_AF-A0A9P5QLP2-F1
#
_entry.id   AF-A0A9P5QLP2-F1
#
_cell.length_a   1.000
_cell.length_b   1.000
_cell.length_c   1.000
_cell.angle_alpha   90.00
_cell.angle_beta   90.00
_cell.angle_gamma   90.00
#
_symmetry.space_group_name_H-M   'P 1'
#
loop_
_entity.id
_entity.type
_entity.pdbx_description
1 polymer ?
#
loop_
_entity_poly.entity_id
_entity_poly.type
_entity_poly.pdbx_seq_one_letter_code
_entity_poly.pdbx_strand_id
1 'polypeptide(L)'
;MLRHANSSYNMNFSYDSLVNPFAGQNIGYLRLAVVGDSGVGKTSFARQFTETLPEVFSHDWEPLNESDEDYTRTDSLVEKFSSTMMEIPWDNMDADDEVPARNLVFVDTPGYGSVADVRANFNLFTNYISQTFEEKNKKIYPYTEVSNNELMRSLVTGVGAHKFIDVCFYLIVHRLKPIDVEFMRLISEKTNVVPIICKVDTQSQQEVNDLKVHVLKTLKEQGVSIYTFRIDYDRLINMAENGQAGGPPFAVSNVSLKPVSDDKDDNIPFSPASNELPLLRKLVLETQITNIRQFTVKKFINWRGKHLAQQQQQQQQQQQQHVPQPYYQQQQQQQHQYQQVVR
;
A
#
# COMPACT_ATOMS: atom_id res chain seq x y z
N MET A 1 45.24 -1.01 -14.12
CA MET A 1 45.04 -0.09 -12.98
C MET A 1 43.76 0.70 -13.22
N LEU A 2 42.61 0.13 -12.82
CA LEU A 2 41.30 0.79 -12.85
C LEU A 2 41.09 1.47 -11.49
N ARG A 3 41.00 2.81 -11.47
CA ARG A 3 40.68 3.56 -10.25
C ARG A 3 39.18 3.49 -10.02
N HIS A 4 38.79 2.91 -8.89
CA HIS A 4 37.45 3.00 -8.32
C HIS A 4 37.15 4.45 -7.94
N ALA A 5 36.09 5.03 -8.52
CA ALA A 5 35.49 6.26 -8.04
C ALA A 5 34.43 5.91 -7.00
N ASN A 6 34.76 6.08 -5.72
CA ASN A 6 33.80 6.14 -4.63
C ASN A 6 32.99 7.44 -4.78
N SER A 7 31.74 7.33 -5.26
CA SER A 7 30.77 8.43 -5.18
C SER A 7 29.97 8.28 -3.88
N SER A 8 30.46 8.96 -2.85
CA SER A 8 29.73 9.15 -1.59
C SER A 8 28.61 10.15 -1.84
N TYR A 9 27.37 9.68 -2.04
CA TYR A 9 26.19 10.54 -2.08
C TYR A 9 25.88 11.05 -0.67
N ASN A 10 26.43 12.21 -0.33
CA ASN A 10 26.03 12.99 0.85
C ASN A 10 24.74 13.74 0.51
N MET A 11 23.59 13.20 0.94
CA MET A 11 22.29 13.83 0.77
C MET A 11 22.02 14.78 1.93
N ASN A 12 22.63 15.97 1.91
CA ASN A 12 22.25 17.07 2.77
C ASN A 12 20.94 17.68 2.24
N PHE A 13 19.80 17.19 2.73
CA PHE A 13 18.49 17.76 2.41
C PHE A 13 18.24 19.02 3.26
N SER A 14 18.32 20.19 2.63
CA SER A 14 17.76 21.41 3.20
C SER A 14 16.22 21.32 3.14
N TYR A 15 15.52 21.71 4.21
CA TYR A 15 14.06 21.66 4.32
C TYR A 15 13.36 22.44 3.19
N ASP A 16 13.98 23.53 2.71
CA ASP A 16 13.48 24.34 1.59
C ASP A 16 13.53 23.64 0.23
N SER A 17 14.32 22.57 0.08
CA SER A 17 14.41 21.79 -1.17
C SER A 17 13.35 20.68 -1.28
N LEU A 18 12.45 20.58 -0.29
CA LEU A 18 11.40 19.56 -0.20
C LEU A 18 10.01 20.09 -0.59
N VAL A 19 9.86 21.39 -0.83
CA VAL A 19 8.59 22.00 -1.25
C VAL A 19 8.64 22.28 -2.75
N ASN A 20 7.96 21.45 -3.54
CA ASN A 20 7.75 21.68 -4.97
C ASN A 20 6.27 22.04 -5.19
N PRO A 21 5.93 23.29 -5.54
CA PRO A 21 4.55 23.74 -5.73
C PRO A 21 3.89 23.23 -7.04
N PHE A 22 4.59 22.40 -7.82
CA PHE A 22 4.08 21.77 -9.06
C PHE A 22 4.15 20.23 -9.08
N ALA A 23 4.53 19.59 -7.98
CA ALA A 23 4.48 18.15 -7.77
C ALA A 23 3.13 17.51 -8.14
N GLY A 24 2.02 18.20 -7.89
CA GLY A 24 0.65 17.71 -7.90
C GLY A 24 0.06 17.54 -9.30
N GLN A 25 0.57 18.32 -10.25
CA GLN A 25 0.13 18.29 -11.64
C GLN A 25 0.50 17.00 -12.37
N ASN A 26 1.48 16.24 -11.85
CA ASN A 26 1.98 15.00 -12.46
C ASN A 26 1.71 13.75 -11.63
N ILE A 27 0.99 13.86 -10.51
CA ILE A 27 0.63 12.68 -9.72
C ILE A 27 -0.27 11.77 -10.54
N GLY A 28 -1.28 12.29 -11.24
CA GLY A 28 -2.31 11.47 -11.89
C GLY A 28 -3.10 10.67 -10.85
N TYR A 29 -3.66 9.52 -11.25
CA TYR A 29 -4.43 8.65 -10.36
C TYR A 29 -3.53 7.78 -9.47
N LEU A 30 -3.66 7.89 -8.16
CA LEU A 30 -2.88 7.15 -7.17
C LEU A 30 -3.76 6.71 -6.00
N ARG A 31 -3.69 5.43 -5.62
CA ARG A 31 -4.47 4.90 -4.48
C ARG A 31 -3.54 4.45 -3.37
N LEU A 32 -3.72 5.04 -2.21
CA LEU A 32 -2.96 4.83 -0.99
C LEU A 32 -3.87 4.15 0.05
N ALA A 33 -3.30 3.31 0.89
CA ALA A 33 -4.01 2.70 2.01
C ALA A 33 -3.24 2.91 3.30
N VAL A 34 -3.96 3.03 4.41
CA VAL A 34 -3.36 3.15 5.74
C VAL A 34 -3.87 2.02 6.60
N VAL A 35 -2.96 1.23 7.16
CA VAL A 35 -3.30 0.07 7.98
C VAL A 35 -2.39 -0.01 9.20
N GLY A 36 -2.90 -0.56 10.29
CA GLY A 36 -2.20 -0.60 11.57
C GLY A 36 -3.18 -0.79 12.73
N ASP A 37 -2.64 -0.78 13.95
CA ASP A 37 -3.43 -1.02 15.16
C ASP A 37 -4.50 0.08 15.39
N SER A 38 -5.43 -0.16 16.30
CA SER A 38 -6.38 0.84 16.75
C SER A 38 -5.68 1.94 17.54
N GLY A 39 -6.09 3.19 17.35
CA GLY A 39 -5.50 4.34 18.05
C GLY A 39 -4.08 4.76 17.63
N VAL A 40 -3.47 4.15 16.60
CA VAL A 40 -2.12 4.52 16.12
C VAL A 40 -2.07 5.85 15.35
N GLY A 41 -3.24 6.41 15.00
CA GLY A 41 -3.34 7.66 14.24
C GLY A 41 -3.40 7.47 12.72
N LYS A 42 -4.07 6.41 12.23
CA LYS A 42 -4.24 6.12 10.79
C LYS A 42 -4.91 7.27 10.04
N THR A 43 -6.10 7.66 10.49
CA THR A 43 -6.89 8.76 9.91
C THR A 43 -6.13 10.08 9.99
N SER A 44 -5.49 10.37 11.13
CA SER A 44 -4.66 11.57 11.31
C SER A 44 -3.46 11.59 10.35
N PHE A 45 -2.78 10.46 10.17
CA PHE A 45 -1.68 10.33 9.21
C PHE A 45 -2.16 10.54 7.77
N ALA A 46 -3.27 9.88 7.37
CA ALA A 46 -3.84 10.01 6.04
C ALA A 46 -4.22 11.45 5.72
N ARG A 47 -4.90 12.11 6.68
CA ARG A 47 -5.27 13.52 6.62
C ARG A 47 -4.05 14.42 6.53
N GLN A 48 -3.07 14.27 7.42
CA GLN A 48 -1.86 15.07 7.40
C GLN A 48 -1.12 14.88 6.08
N PHE A 49 -0.99 13.64 5.58
CA PHE A 49 -0.38 13.30 4.30
C PHE A 49 -0.99 14.10 3.15
N THR A 50 -2.30 14.32 3.12
CA THR A 50 -3.00 15.08 2.08
C THR A 50 -3.10 16.58 2.35
N GLU A 51 -3.50 17.03 3.54
CA GLU A 51 -3.84 18.43 3.82
C GLU A 51 -2.64 19.37 3.74
N THR A 52 -1.46 18.86 4.07
CA THR A 52 -0.24 19.67 4.02
C THR A 52 0.45 19.57 2.65
N LEU A 53 -0.24 19.02 1.64
CA LEU A 53 0.14 19.21 0.24
C LEU A 53 -0.47 20.54 -0.24
N PRO A 54 0.36 21.51 -0.66
CA PRO A 54 -0.13 22.82 -1.10
C PRO A 54 -0.98 22.75 -2.38
N GLU A 55 -1.01 21.60 -3.05
CA GLU A 55 -1.61 21.39 -4.36
C GLU A 55 -2.94 20.64 -4.30
N VAL A 56 -3.36 20.23 -3.11
CA VAL A 56 -4.68 19.60 -2.92
C VAL A 56 -5.73 20.71 -2.97
N PHE A 57 -6.53 20.70 -4.03
CA PHE A 57 -7.61 21.65 -4.26
C PHE A 57 -8.87 21.33 -3.44
N SER A 58 -9.13 20.04 -3.21
CA SER A 58 -10.28 19.59 -2.43
C SER A 58 -10.03 18.22 -1.80
N HIS A 59 -10.73 17.93 -0.70
CA HIS A 59 -10.65 16.64 -0.03
C HIS A 59 -11.93 16.30 0.76
N ASP A 60 -12.19 15.00 0.93
CA ASP A 60 -13.35 14.47 1.66
C ASP A 60 -13.12 14.29 3.18
N TRP A 61 -12.05 14.90 3.72
CA TRP A 61 -11.79 14.90 5.15
C TRP A 61 -12.76 15.84 5.87
N GLU A 62 -13.43 15.32 6.90
CA GLU A 62 -14.28 16.13 7.77
C GLU A 62 -13.42 17.14 8.56
N PRO A 63 -13.89 18.39 8.74
CA PRO A 63 -13.17 19.36 9.56
C PRO A 63 -13.01 18.82 10.99
N LEU A 64 -11.85 19.02 11.62
CA LEU A 64 -11.72 18.76 13.05
C LEU A 64 -12.59 19.81 13.75
N ASN A 65 -13.64 19.40 14.44
CA ASN A 65 -14.24 20.32 15.41
C ASN A 65 -13.21 20.54 16.52
N GLU A 66 -12.95 21.79 16.89
CA GLU A 66 -12.02 22.14 17.98
C GLU A 66 -12.43 21.51 19.34
N SER A 67 -13.67 21.02 19.44
CA SER A 67 -14.21 20.31 20.60
C SER A 67 -14.10 18.78 20.54
N ASP A 68 -13.79 18.20 19.38
CA ASP A 68 -13.77 16.75 19.21
C ASP A 68 -12.38 16.18 19.53
N GLU A 69 -12.06 16.12 20.82
CA GLU A 69 -11.09 15.17 21.37
C GLU A 69 -11.58 13.70 21.24
N ASP A 70 -12.83 13.51 20.79
CA ASP A 70 -13.45 12.21 20.63
C ASP A 70 -12.97 11.51 19.35
N TYR A 71 -12.10 10.52 19.57
CA TYR A 71 -11.70 9.52 18.60
C TYR A 71 -12.92 8.88 17.91
N THR A 72 -13.26 9.34 16.71
CA THR A 72 -14.30 8.69 15.89
C THR A 72 -13.72 7.40 15.33
N ARG A 73 -14.20 6.27 15.85
CA ARG A 73 -13.72 4.94 15.45
C ARG A 73 -14.13 4.66 14.01
N THR A 74 -13.15 4.36 13.16
CA THR A 74 -13.41 3.81 11.82
C THR A 74 -13.93 2.38 11.96
N ASP A 75 -15.22 2.15 11.69
CA ASP A 75 -15.89 0.84 11.82
C ASP A 75 -15.79 -0.01 10.55
N SER A 76 -15.63 0.63 9.39
CA SER A 76 -15.58 -0.02 8.08
C SER A 76 -14.46 0.55 7.23
N LEU A 77 -14.08 -0.14 6.16
CA LEU A 77 -13.11 0.38 5.19
C LEU A 77 -13.75 1.54 4.42
N VAL A 78 -13.14 2.72 4.47
CA VAL A 78 -13.66 3.96 3.85
C VAL A 78 -12.65 4.49 2.83
N GLU A 79 -13.15 4.81 1.63
CA GLU A 79 -12.37 5.56 0.63
C GLU A 79 -12.60 7.06 0.84
N LYS A 80 -11.52 7.79 1.09
CA LYS A 80 -11.49 9.26 1.16
C LYS A 80 -10.78 9.78 -0.08
N PHE A 81 -11.42 10.72 -0.78
CA PHE A 81 -10.90 11.25 -2.03
C PHE A 81 -10.24 12.61 -1.78
N SER A 82 -9.21 12.91 -2.56
CA SER A 82 -8.55 14.20 -2.62
C SER A 82 -8.17 14.51 -4.06
N SER A 83 -8.16 15.80 -4.39
CA SER A 83 -8.00 16.27 -5.75
C SER A 83 -6.76 17.15 -5.85
N THR A 84 -5.81 16.77 -6.70
CA THR A 84 -4.63 17.58 -7.05
C THR A 84 -4.66 18.04 -8.51
N MET A 85 -5.78 17.78 -9.19
CA MET A 85 -6.01 18.14 -10.60
C MET A 85 -7.44 18.69 -10.73
N MET A 86 -7.64 19.60 -11.66
CA MET A 86 -8.99 19.99 -12.10
C MET A 86 -9.41 19.06 -13.26
N GLU A 87 -10.60 18.49 -13.19
CA GLU A 87 -11.22 17.78 -14.33
C GLU A 87 -12.02 18.78 -15.18
N ILE A 88 -11.87 18.68 -16.51
CA ILE A 88 -12.72 19.38 -17.47
C ILE A 88 -13.90 18.45 -17.80
N PRO A 89 -15.16 18.82 -17.54
CA PRO A 89 -16.33 18.06 -17.99
C PRO A 89 -16.50 18.14 -19.51
N TRP A 90 -16.88 17.02 -20.11
CA TRP A 90 -16.70 16.76 -21.54
C TRP A 90 -17.82 17.18 -22.48
N ASP A 91 -18.91 17.83 -22.05
CA ASP A 91 -19.84 18.48 -23.02
C ASP A 91 -21.00 19.30 -22.41
N ASN A 92 -21.33 19.24 -21.10
CA ASN A 92 -22.53 19.94 -20.55
C ASN A 92 -22.45 20.24 -19.03
N MET A 93 -21.42 20.93 -18.57
CA MET A 93 -21.51 21.69 -17.31
C MET A 93 -21.50 23.17 -17.67
N ASP A 94 -22.24 24.00 -16.93
CA ASP A 94 -22.19 25.45 -17.13
C ASP A 94 -20.72 25.90 -17.17
N ALA A 95 -20.40 26.80 -18.11
CA ALA A 95 -19.04 27.05 -18.59
C ALA A 95 -18.02 27.53 -17.52
N ASP A 96 -18.46 27.76 -16.28
CA ASP A 96 -17.66 28.29 -15.19
C ASP A 96 -17.41 27.28 -14.04
N ASP A 97 -18.01 26.08 -14.06
CA ASP A 97 -17.82 25.08 -12.99
C ASP A 97 -16.78 24.02 -13.39
N GLU A 98 -15.51 24.24 -13.01
CA GLU A 98 -14.47 23.23 -13.07
C GLU A 98 -14.60 22.25 -11.88
N VAL A 99 -14.81 20.95 -12.13
CA VAL A 99 -14.91 19.94 -11.05
C VAL A 99 -13.53 19.35 -10.77
N PRO A 100 -13.04 19.35 -9.52
CA PRO A 100 -11.76 18.72 -9.18
C PRO A 100 -11.76 17.20 -9.43
N ALA A 101 -10.68 16.68 -10.02
CA ALA A 101 -10.48 15.27 -10.29
C ALA A 101 -10.23 14.48 -8.99
N ARG A 102 -10.92 13.35 -8.78
CA ARG A 102 -10.70 12.47 -7.62
C ARG A 102 -9.49 11.56 -7.79
N ASN A 103 -8.32 12.15 -8.04
CA ASN A 103 -7.13 11.44 -8.50
C ASN A 103 -6.29 10.86 -7.35
N LEU A 104 -6.38 11.39 -6.13
CA LEU A 104 -5.70 10.83 -4.96
C LEU A 104 -6.74 10.16 -4.04
N VAL A 105 -6.60 8.86 -3.79
CA VAL A 105 -7.53 8.12 -2.94
C VAL A 105 -6.80 7.53 -1.75
N PHE A 106 -7.31 7.81 -0.56
CA PHE A 106 -6.89 7.19 0.68
C PHE A 106 -7.93 6.18 1.16
N VAL A 107 -7.52 4.93 1.26
CA VAL A 107 -8.30 3.87 1.88
C VAL A 107 -7.95 3.83 3.37
N ASP A 108 -8.82 4.39 4.19
CA ASP A 108 -8.72 4.29 5.64
C ASP A 108 -9.35 2.97 6.10
N THR A 109 -8.66 2.27 6.99
CA THR A 109 -9.05 0.94 7.45
C THR A 109 -9.35 0.94 8.95
N PRO A 110 -10.30 0.12 9.42
CA PRO A 110 -10.53 -0.05 10.84
C PRO A 110 -9.25 -0.58 11.51
N GLY A 111 -8.94 -0.13 12.73
CA GLY A 111 -7.82 -0.68 13.48
C GLY A 111 -8.08 -2.11 13.94
N TYR A 112 -7.08 -2.97 13.87
CA TYR A 112 -7.26 -4.39 14.17
C TYR A 112 -7.35 -4.69 15.68
N GLY A 113 -6.85 -3.83 16.56
CA GLY A 113 -6.87 -4.04 18.02
C GLY A 113 -8.20 -3.72 18.72
N SER A 114 -9.17 -3.15 18.00
CA SER A 114 -10.48 -2.75 18.56
C SER A 114 -11.60 -3.75 18.29
N VAL A 115 -11.33 -4.86 17.60
CA VAL A 115 -12.33 -5.88 17.24
C VAL A 115 -12.01 -7.17 17.98
N ALA A 116 -13.03 -7.87 18.48
CA ALA A 116 -12.87 -9.17 19.14
C ALA A 116 -12.23 -10.23 18.22
N ASP A 117 -12.39 -10.08 16.90
CA ASP A 117 -11.75 -10.91 15.89
C ASP A 117 -10.79 -10.07 15.01
N VAL A 118 -9.50 -10.15 15.36
CA VAL A 118 -8.38 -9.53 14.63
C VAL A 118 -8.31 -10.04 13.18
N ARG A 119 -8.64 -11.32 12.94
CA ARG A 119 -8.56 -11.94 11.61
C ARG A 119 -9.66 -11.41 10.69
N ALA A 120 -10.85 -11.16 11.23
CA ALA A 120 -11.93 -10.54 10.48
C ALA A 120 -11.50 -9.18 9.91
N ASN A 121 -10.83 -8.34 10.71
CA ASN A 121 -10.31 -7.05 10.24
C ASN A 121 -9.28 -7.22 9.11
N PHE A 122 -8.31 -8.11 9.29
CA PHE A 122 -7.35 -8.40 8.22
C PHE A 122 -8.01 -8.88 6.94
N ASN A 123 -9.01 -9.74 7.07
CA ASN A 123 -9.80 -10.23 5.95
C ASN A 123 -10.51 -9.08 5.23
N LEU A 124 -11.00 -8.05 5.92
CA LEU A 124 -11.63 -6.90 5.26
C LEU A 124 -10.66 -6.25 4.27
N PHE A 125 -9.45 -5.92 4.70
CA PHE A 125 -8.47 -5.28 3.82
C PHE A 125 -7.91 -6.23 2.76
N THR A 126 -7.58 -7.48 3.13
CA THR A 126 -7.04 -8.46 2.17
C THR A 126 -8.06 -8.85 1.11
N ASN A 127 -9.35 -8.93 1.47
CA ASN A 127 -10.42 -9.21 0.52
C ASN A 127 -10.63 -8.02 -0.39
N TYR A 128 -10.63 -6.79 0.15
CA TYR A 128 -10.74 -5.58 -0.64
C TYR A 128 -9.63 -5.49 -1.71
N ILE A 129 -8.35 -5.66 -1.34
CA ILE A 129 -7.25 -5.63 -2.33
C ILE A 129 -7.36 -6.78 -3.34
N SER A 130 -7.77 -7.98 -2.90
CA SER A 130 -7.93 -9.13 -3.80
C SER A 130 -9.07 -8.92 -4.79
N GLN A 131 -10.18 -8.33 -4.34
CA GLN A 131 -11.31 -7.98 -5.18
C GLN A 131 -10.92 -7.00 -6.29
N THR A 132 -10.08 -5.98 -6.00
CA THR A 132 -9.62 -5.05 -7.05
C THR A 132 -8.83 -5.77 -8.16
N PHE A 133 -8.03 -6.79 -7.80
CA PHE A 133 -7.28 -7.61 -8.75
C PHE A 133 -8.24 -8.49 -9.58
N GLU A 134 -9.19 -9.14 -8.92
CA GLU A 134 -10.19 -9.97 -9.59
C GLU A 134 -11.07 -9.18 -10.56
N GLU A 135 -11.58 -8.02 -10.14
CA GLU A 135 -12.38 -7.13 -10.98
C GLU A 135 -11.60 -6.70 -12.22
N LYS A 136 -10.32 -6.33 -12.07
CA LYS A 136 -9.50 -5.96 -13.22
C LYS A 136 -9.21 -7.15 -14.12
N ASN A 137 -8.92 -8.32 -13.56
CA ASN A 137 -8.71 -9.53 -14.34
C ASN A 137 -9.96 -9.94 -15.11
N LYS A 138 -11.15 -9.86 -14.49
CA LYS A 138 -12.45 -10.10 -15.15
C LYS A 138 -12.71 -9.15 -16.32
N LYS A 139 -12.19 -7.91 -16.29
CA LYS A 139 -12.28 -6.96 -17.41
C LYS A 139 -11.30 -7.28 -18.54
N ILE A 140 -10.19 -7.96 -18.26
CA ILE A 140 -9.18 -8.35 -19.27
C ILE A 140 -9.54 -9.69 -19.93
N TYR A 141 -10.04 -10.63 -19.14
CA TYR A 141 -10.28 -12.03 -19.52
C TYR A 141 -11.23 -12.27 -20.72
N PRO A 142 -12.26 -11.45 -21.02
CA PRO A 142 -13.18 -11.76 -22.11
C PRO A 142 -12.61 -11.46 -23.50
N TYR A 143 -11.51 -10.71 -23.62
CA TYR A 143 -11.23 -9.97 -24.84
C TYR A 143 -9.95 -10.37 -25.60
N THR A 144 -8.88 -10.84 -24.97
CA THR A 144 -7.63 -11.17 -25.72
C THR A 144 -6.59 -11.94 -24.88
N GLU A 145 -5.76 -12.75 -25.54
CA GLU A 145 -4.45 -13.18 -25.03
C GLU A 145 -3.51 -11.96 -24.94
N VAL A 146 -3.69 -11.13 -23.92
CA VAL A 146 -2.84 -9.95 -23.69
C VAL A 146 -1.51 -10.40 -23.08
N SER A 147 -0.41 -10.03 -23.72
CA SER A 147 0.94 -10.30 -23.22
C SER A 147 1.25 -9.52 -21.94
N ASN A 148 2.17 -10.03 -21.12
CA ASN A 148 2.60 -9.34 -19.89
C ASN A 148 3.17 -7.93 -20.17
N ASN A 149 3.82 -7.73 -21.32
CA ASN A 149 4.38 -6.43 -21.71
C ASN A 149 3.28 -5.41 -22.06
N GLU A 150 2.21 -5.85 -22.73
CA GLU A 150 1.05 -4.98 -23.04
C GLU A 150 0.28 -4.62 -21.77
N LEU A 151 0.12 -5.55 -20.84
CA LEU A 151 -0.44 -5.25 -19.52
C LEU A 151 0.42 -4.22 -18.79
N MET A 152 1.74 -4.39 -18.83
CA MET A 152 2.66 -3.46 -18.20
C MET A 152 2.51 -2.05 -18.77
N ARG A 153 2.52 -1.91 -20.10
CA ARG A 153 2.36 -0.61 -20.76
C ARG A 153 0.98 0.03 -20.52
N SER A 154 -0.09 -0.76 -20.55
CA SER A 154 -1.46 -0.24 -20.42
C SER A 154 -1.84 0.13 -18.98
N LEU A 155 -1.29 -0.60 -17.99
CA LEU A 155 -1.64 -0.41 -16.58
C LEU A 155 -0.71 0.56 -15.85
N VAL A 156 0.56 0.68 -16.26
CA VAL A 156 1.51 1.65 -15.67
C VAL A 156 1.28 3.03 -16.30
N THR A 157 0.13 3.62 -15.99
CA THR A 157 -0.26 4.94 -16.52
C THR A 157 -0.83 5.80 -15.40
N GLY A 158 -0.69 7.12 -15.54
CA GLY A 158 -1.25 8.09 -14.60
C GLY A 158 -2.74 8.36 -14.81
N VAL A 159 -3.39 7.72 -15.78
CA VAL A 159 -4.77 8.00 -16.20
C VAL A 159 -5.84 7.17 -15.50
N GLY A 160 -5.47 6.40 -14.46
CA GLY A 160 -6.45 5.61 -13.70
C GLY A 160 -6.85 4.28 -14.34
N ALA A 161 -5.93 3.61 -15.05
CA ALA A 161 -6.21 2.34 -15.74
C ALA A 161 -6.59 1.17 -14.80
N HIS A 162 -6.35 1.30 -13.49
CA HIS A 162 -6.66 0.32 -12.46
C HIS A 162 -7.05 0.95 -11.13
N LYS A 163 -7.69 0.16 -10.25
CA LYS A 163 -8.05 0.53 -8.87
C LYS A 163 -7.19 -0.14 -7.79
N PHE A 164 -6.04 -0.69 -8.18
CA PHE A 164 -5.11 -1.33 -7.24
C PHE A 164 -4.60 -0.35 -6.18
N ILE A 165 -4.28 -0.86 -4.99
CA ILE A 165 -3.60 -0.08 -3.96
C ILE A 165 -2.11 -0.01 -4.28
N ASP A 166 -1.66 1.19 -4.66
CA ASP A 166 -0.30 1.47 -5.07
C ASP A 166 0.68 1.44 -3.90
N VAL A 167 0.29 2.04 -2.77
CA VAL A 167 1.09 2.03 -1.53
C VAL A 167 0.19 1.71 -0.35
N CYS A 168 0.67 0.85 0.53
CA CYS A 168 0.06 0.58 1.81
C CYS A 168 1.00 1.03 2.93
N PHE A 169 0.65 2.11 3.62
CA PHE A 169 1.35 2.57 4.80
C PHE A 169 0.98 1.69 5.98
N TYR A 170 1.97 1.01 6.55
CA TYR A 170 1.79 0.14 7.70
C TYR A 170 2.28 0.85 8.96
N LEU A 171 1.35 1.26 9.82
CA LEU A 171 1.64 2.08 10.98
C LEU A 171 1.98 1.21 12.20
N ILE A 172 3.15 1.46 12.76
CA ILE A 172 3.73 0.79 13.92
C ILE A 172 3.96 1.84 15.00
N VAL A 173 3.59 1.54 16.25
CA VAL A 173 3.78 2.43 17.39
C VAL A 173 4.39 1.65 18.54
N HIS A 174 5.46 2.18 19.14
CA HIS A 174 6.26 1.63 20.25
C HIS A 174 6.94 0.27 20.01
N ARG A 175 6.27 -0.72 19.40
CA ARG A 175 6.81 -2.07 19.16
C ARG A 175 6.23 -2.73 17.92
N LEU A 176 7.02 -3.57 17.28
CA LEU A 176 6.57 -4.47 16.23
C LEU A 176 5.96 -5.73 16.86
N LYS A 177 4.68 -6.03 16.57
CA LYS A 177 4.02 -7.23 17.07
C LYS A 177 4.20 -8.38 16.06
N PRO A 178 4.21 -9.65 16.50
CA PRO A 178 4.28 -10.79 15.57
C PRO A 178 3.15 -10.79 14.53
N ILE A 179 1.96 -10.35 14.95
CA ILE A 179 0.80 -10.22 14.08
C ILE A 179 1.02 -9.19 12.95
N ASP A 180 1.83 -8.15 13.21
CA ASP A 180 2.19 -7.17 12.18
C ASP A 180 3.05 -7.79 11.09
N VAL A 181 3.98 -8.67 11.48
CA VAL A 181 4.86 -9.37 10.54
C VAL A 181 4.05 -10.28 9.62
N GLU A 182 3.13 -11.07 10.18
CA GLU A 182 2.25 -11.94 9.40
C GLU A 182 1.38 -11.15 8.44
N PHE A 183 0.79 -10.06 8.93
CA PHE A 183 -0.13 -9.27 8.12
C PHE A 183 0.59 -8.49 7.02
N MET A 184 1.74 -7.87 7.32
CA MET A 184 2.62 -7.28 6.29
C MET A 184 3.04 -8.31 5.23
N ARG A 185 3.35 -9.55 5.63
CA ARG A 185 3.67 -10.64 4.70
C ARG A 185 2.51 -10.89 3.73
N LEU A 186 1.29 -11.02 4.23
CA LEU A 186 0.09 -11.28 3.42
C LEU A 186 -0.20 -10.17 2.39
N ILE A 187 -0.17 -8.92 2.82
CA ILE A 187 -0.51 -7.78 1.95
C ILE A 187 0.63 -7.44 0.97
N SER A 188 1.90 -7.73 1.33
CA SER A 188 3.07 -7.45 0.49
C SER A 188 3.02 -8.08 -0.90
N GLU A 189 2.30 -9.19 -1.05
CA GLU A 189 2.11 -9.87 -2.32
C GLU A 189 1.30 -9.05 -3.34
N LYS A 190 0.42 -8.17 -2.86
CA LYS A 190 -0.56 -7.45 -3.69
C LYS A 190 -0.39 -5.93 -3.67
N THR A 191 0.25 -5.38 -2.63
CA THR A 191 0.50 -3.92 -2.52
C THR A 191 1.92 -3.61 -2.04
N ASN A 192 2.42 -2.42 -2.31
CA ASN A 192 3.73 -1.94 -1.87
C ASN A 192 3.65 -1.47 -0.41
N VAL A 193 4.07 -2.32 0.51
CA VAL A 193 4.03 -2.05 1.94
C VAL A 193 5.17 -1.12 2.34
N VAL A 194 4.85 0.01 2.96
CA VAL A 194 5.81 0.97 3.49
C VAL A 194 5.60 1.04 5.00
N PRO A 195 6.52 0.51 5.83
CA PRO A 195 6.39 0.61 7.28
C PRO A 195 6.65 2.05 7.74
N ILE A 196 5.79 2.52 8.64
CA ILE A 196 5.85 3.86 9.24
C ILE A 196 5.86 3.69 10.77
N ILE A 197 6.83 4.29 11.43
CA ILE A 197 6.83 4.46 12.88
C ILE A 197 6.09 5.76 13.17
N CYS A 198 4.92 5.64 13.79
CA CYS A 198 4.08 6.77 14.16
C CYS A 198 4.28 7.19 15.61
N LYS A 199 3.73 8.36 15.95
CA LYS A 199 3.81 8.95 17.29
C LYS A 199 5.26 9.03 17.78
N VAL A 200 6.15 9.51 16.92
CA VAL A 200 7.57 9.66 17.27
C VAL A 200 7.80 10.78 18.28
N ASP A 201 6.80 11.66 18.47
CA ASP A 201 6.72 12.65 19.54
C ASP A 201 6.58 12.04 20.94
N THR A 202 6.09 10.80 21.06
CA THR A 202 5.93 10.10 22.35
C THR A 202 7.10 9.16 22.67
N GLN A 203 8.15 9.17 21.85
CA GLN A 203 9.31 8.29 21.95
C GLN A 203 10.59 9.11 21.89
N SER A 204 11.61 8.69 22.62
CA SER A 204 12.95 9.27 22.48
C SER A 204 13.54 8.92 21.10
N GLN A 205 14.45 9.76 20.60
CA GLN A 205 15.12 9.49 19.32
C GLN A 205 15.88 8.15 19.33
N GLN A 206 16.39 7.74 20.49
CA GLN A 206 17.04 6.44 20.65
C GLN A 206 16.04 5.29 20.50
N GLU A 207 14.88 5.35 21.17
CA GLU A 207 13.83 4.33 21.04
C GLU A 207 13.33 4.22 19.59
N VAL A 208 13.17 5.35 18.88
CA VAL A 208 12.79 5.35 17.46
C VAL A 208 13.85 4.66 16.61
N ASN A 209 15.13 4.94 16.83
CA ASN A 209 16.22 4.32 16.08
C ASN A 209 16.32 2.81 16.38
N ASP A 210 16.23 2.41 17.64
CA ASP A 210 16.23 1.01 18.06
C ASP A 210 15.05 0.26 17.44
N LEU A 211 13.87 0.89 17.39
CA LEU A 211 12.70 0.32 16.73
C LEU A 211 12.88 0.20 15.21
N LYS A 212 13.49 1.19 14.53
CA LYS A 212 13.82 1.09 13.09
C LYS A 212 14.71 -0.12 12.81
N VAL A 213 15.77 -0.29 13.60
CA VAL A 213 16.70 -1.43 13.46
C VAL A 213 15.98 -2.75 13.73
N HIS A 214 15.20 -2.82 14.81
CA HIS A 214 14.46 -4.02 15.18
C HIS A 214 13.43 -4.43 14.12
N VAL A 215 12.68 -3.47 13.57
CA VAL A 215 11.70 -3.73 12.51
C VAL A 215 12.37 -4.30 11.26
N LEU A 216 13.47 -3.68 10.82
CA LEU A 216 14.19 -4.15 9.63
C LEU A 216 14.78 -5.55 9.84
N LYS A 217 15.49 -5.79 10.96
CA LYS A 217 16.07 -7.12 11.23
C LYS A 217 15.00 -8.21 11.26
N THR A 218 13.92 -7.97 11.99
CA THR A 218 12.82 -8.94 12.13
C THR A 218 12.15 -9.24 10.79
N LEU A 219 11.84 -8.21 10.00
CA LEU A 219 11.20 -8.40 8.70
C LEU A 219 12.13 -9.11 7.70
N LYS A 220 13.44 -8.85 7.74
CA LYS A 220 14.43 -9.57 6.93
C LYS A 220 14.51 -11.05 7.30
N GLU A 221 14.65 -11.35 8.59
CA GLU A 221 14.72 -12.72 9.12
C GLU A 221 13.46 -13.53 8.77
N GLN A 222 12.30 -12.87 8.80
CA GLN A 222 11.02 -13.45 8.47
C GLN A 222 10.69 -13.44 6.96
N GLY A 223 11.60 -12.96 6.10
CA GLY A 223 11.40 -12.94 4.66
C GLY A 223 10.22 -12.07 4.20
N VAL A 224 9.88 -11.01 4.93
CA VAL A 224 8.79 -10.08 4.58
C VAL A 224 9.32 -9.02 3.62
N SER A 225 8.73 -8.94 2.43
CA SER A 225 9.11 -7.94 1.42
C SER A 225 8.39 -6.62 1.65
N ILE A 226 9.13 -5.58 2.03
CA ILE A 226 8.65 -4.19 2.05
C ILE A 226 9.11 -3.42 0.80
N TYR A 227 8.49 -2.28 0.53
CA TYR A 227 8.92 -1.38 -0.54
C TYR A 227 10.07 -0.49 -0.05
N THR A 228 11.26 -0.69 -0.60
CA THR A 228 12.50 -0.09 -0.08
C THR A 228 12.98 1.15 -0.85
N PHE A 229 12.17 1.71 -1.75
CA PHE A 229 12.51 2.92 -2.53
C PHE A 229 13.88 2.82 -3.26
N ARG A 230 14.22 1.62 -3.76
CA ARG A 230 15.50 1.29 -4.43
C ARG A 230 16.73 1.33 -3.50
N ILE A 231 16.52 1.23 -2.20
CA ILE A 231 17.59 1.05 -1.21
C ILE A 231 17.64 -0.44 -0.85
N ASP A 232 18.83 -1.03 -0.83
CA ASP A 232 19.00 -2.42 -0.43
C ASP A 232 18.66 -2.61 1.05
N TYR A 233 18.14 -3.78 1.39
CA TYR A 233 17.72 -4.09 2.76
C TYR A 233 18.87 -3.94 3.77
N ASP A 234 20.06 -4.44 3.42
CA ASP A 234 21.26 -4.30 4.24
C ASP A 234 21.66 -2.85 4.43
N ARG A 235 21.52 -2.03 3.39
CA ARG A 235 21.82 -0.61 3.47
C ARG A 235 20.82 0.11 4.38
N LEU A 236 19.53 -0.25 4.35
CA LEU A 236 18.53 0.29 5.28
C LEU A 236 18.87 -0.06 6.73
N ILE A 237 19.31 -1.29 7.01
CA ILE A 237 19.73 -1.69 8.37
C ILE A 237 20.92 -0.85 8.82
N ASN A 238 21.96 -0.73 7.97
CA ASN A 238 23.13 0.10 8.29
C ASN A 238 22.75 1.58 8.50
N MET A 239 21.84 2.12 7.71
CA MET A 239 21.34 3.49 7.89
C MET A 239 20.64 3.63 9.26
N ALA A 240 19.76 2.70 9.61
CA ALA A 240 19.05 2.71 10.89
C ALA A 240 20.01 2.58 12.09
N GLU A 241 21.02 1.70 12.02
CA GLU A 241 22.02 1.52 13.08
C GLU A 241 22.88 2.78 13.30
N ASN A 242 23.10 3.57 12.25
CA ASN A 242 23.82 4.85 12.31
C ASN A 242 22.90 6.06 12.55
N GLY A 243 21.59 5.84 12.80
CA GLY A 243 20.62 6.92 12.98
C GLY A 243 20.42 7.80 11.74
N GLN A 244 20.73 7.30 10.54
CA GLN A 244 20.56 8.02 9.28
C GLN A 244 19.11 7.92 8.79
N ALA A 245 18.47 9.07 8.64
CA ALA A 245 17.20 9.21 7.93
C ALA A 245 17.38 8.94 6.42
N GLY A 246 16.29 8.58 5.73
CA GLY A 246 16.33 8.46 4.27
C GLY A 246 15.60 7.26 3.66
N GLY A 247 15.03 6.37 4.48
CA GLY A 247 14.35 5.18 3.99
C GLY A 247 13.46 4.53 5.04
N PRO A 248 12.67 3.52 4.63
CA PRO A 248 11.75 2.83 5.52
C PRO A 248 12.48 2.01 6.59
N PRO A 249 11.92 1.89 7.81
CA PRO A 249 10.69 2.52 8.28
C PRO A 249 10.82 4.03 8.46
N PHE A 250 9.80 4.78 8.00
CA PHE A 250 9.80 6.24 8.14
C PHE A 250 9.27 6.66 9.51
N ALA A 251 9.91 7.62 10.15
CA ALA A 251 9.51 8.21 11.43
C ALA A 251 8.58 9.40 11.19
N VAL A 252 7.33 9.33 11.65
CA VAL A 252 6.32 10.37 11.41
C VAL A 252 5.63 10.79 12.69
N SER A 253 5.51 12.11 12.88
CA SER A 253 4.72 12.73 13.94
C SER A 253 3.43 13.31 13.37
N ASN A 254 2.31 12.93 13.99
CA ASN A 254 0.97 13.40 13.63
C ASN A 254 0.56 14.65 14.42
N VAL A 255 1.44 15.18 15.28
CA VAL A 255 1.19 16.44 15.98
C VAL A 255 1.31 17.58 14.97
N SER A 256 0.21 18.28 14.73
CA SER A 256 0.25 19.56 14.01
C SER A 256 1.22 20.47 14.75
N LEU A 257 2.23 21.01 14.04
CA LEU A 257 3.07 22.05 14.59
C LEU A 257 2.15 23.21 14.97
N LYS A 258 1.83 23.36 16.27
CA LYS A 258 1.18 24.57 16.73
C LYS A 258 2.15 25.71 16.39
N PRO A 259 1.68 26.80 15.75
CA PRO A 259 2.52 27.98 15.63
C PRO A 259 3.00 28.36 17.04
N VAL A 260 4.28 28.72 17.15
CA VAL A 260 4.87 29.21 18.41
C VAL A 260 3.93 30.29 18.95
N SER A 261 3.27 30.00 20.06
CA SER A 261 2.49 31.01 20.78
C SER A 261 3.44 32.13 21.19
N ASP A 262 3.01 33.39 21.05
CA ASP A 262 3.77 34.55 21.57
C ASP A 262 3.85 34.56 23.12
N ASP A 263 3.14 33.64 23.78
CA ASP A 263 3.20 33.42 25.23
C ASP A 263 4.50 32.71 25.63
N LYS A 264 5.32 33.43 26.40
CA LYS A 264 6.64 32.99 26.88
C LYS A 264 6.61 31.74 27.78
N ASP A 265 5.44 31.39 28.32
CA ASP A 265 5.23 30.26 29.24
C ASP A 265 4.73 28.98 28.54
N ASP A 266 4.32 29.04 27.27
CA ASP A 266 3.88 27.88 26.45
C ASP A 266 5.05 27.20 25.69
N ASN A 267 6.28 27.47 26.11
CA ASN A 267 7.47 26.80 25.60
C ASN A 267 7.57 25.36 26.14
N ILE A 268 6.69 24.47 25.67
CA ILE A 268 7.06 23.05 25.61
C ILE A 268 8.16 22.97 24.56
N PRO A 269 9.41 22.62 24.92
CA PRO A 269 10.47 22.47 23.95
C PRO A 269 10.20 21.18 23.18
N PHE A 270 9.36 21.24 22.16
CA PHE A 270 9.30 20.19 21.15
C PHE A 270 10.60 20.27 20.35
N SER A 271 11.58 19.45 20.75
CA SER A 271 12.62 19.06 19.81
C SER A 271 11.90 18.48 18.59
N PRO A 272 12.17 18.94 17.35
CA PRO A 272 11.60 18.32 16.18
C PRO A 272 12.18 16.91 16.11
N ALA A 273 11.50 15.95 16.74
CA ALA A 273 11.69 14.55 16.45
C ALA A 273 11.58 14.44 14.93
N SER A 274 12.65 13.93 14.32
CA SER A 274 12.88 13.82 12.88
C SER A 274 11.62 13.41 12.10
N ASN A 275 10.79 14.37 11.72
CA ASN A 275 9.54 14.11 11.00
C ASN A 275 9.88 13.87 9.54
N GLU A 276 9.89 12.61 9.11
CA GLU A 276 10.24 12.20 7.77
C GLU A 276 9.04 12.25 6.80
N LEU A 277 7.90 12.78 7.23
CA LEU A 277 6.70 12.91 6.40
C LEU A 277 6.93 13.72 5.10
N PRO A 278 7.65 14.87 5.10
CA PRO A 278 7.95 15.59 3.86
C PRO A 278 8.78 14.74 2.88
N LEU A 279 9.76 13.99 3.40
CA LEU A 279 10.57 13.09 2.58
C LEU A 279 9.72 11.94 2.01
N LEU A 280 8.88 11.32 2.84
CA LEU A 280 7.98 10.25 2.42
C LEU A 280 7.07 10.71 1.27
N ARG A 281 6.50 11.92 1.37
CA ARG A 281 5.68 12.50 0.31
C ARG A 281 6.47 12.71 -0.97
N LYS A 282 7.63 13.36 -0.89
CA LYS A 282 8.49 13.59 -2.06
C LYS A 282 8.87 12.28 -2.74
N LEU A 283 9.11 11.22 -1.97
CA LEU A 283 9.40 9.90 -2.53
C LEU A 283 8.15 9.28 -3.19
N VAL A 284 7.00 9.28 -2.52
CA VAL A 284 5.78 8.60 -2.99
C VAL A 284 5.12 9.34 -4.16
N LEU A 285 5.01 10.67 -4.07
CA LEU A 285 4.23 11.50 -4.98
C LEU A 285 5.05 12.04 -6.15
N GLU A 286 6.35 12.31 -5.95
CA GLU A 286 7.18 12.95 -6.99
C GLU A 286 8.22 11.98 -7.57
N THR A 287 9.07 11.42 -6.72
CA THR A 287 10.33 10.79 -7.18
C THR A 287 10.14 9.36 -7.65
N GLN A 288 9.29 8.59 -6.96
CA GLN A 288 9.16 7.14 -7.17
C GLN A 288 7.79 6.71 -7.67
N ILE A 289 6.90 7.65 -8.01
CA ILE A 289 5.52 7.36 -8.42
C ILE A 289 5.43 6.34 -9.57
N THR A 290 6.25 6.52 -10.61
CA THR A 290 6.31 5.59 -11.75
C THR A 290 6.79 4.21 -11.32
N ASN A 291 7.78 4.14 -10.43
CA ASN A 291 8.29 2.86 -9.93
C ASN A 291 7.25 2.15 -9.07
N ILE A 292 6.58 2.87 -8.19
CA ILE A 292 5.50 2.35 -7.36
C ILE A 292 4.45 1.69 -8.25
N ARG A 293 3.94 2.40 -9.27
CA ARG A 293 2.99 1.86 -10.25
C ARG A 293 3.52 0.61 -10.96
N GLN A 294 4.77 0.64 -11.42
CA GLN A 294 5.41 -0.51 -12.05
C GLN A 294 5.43 -1.73 -11.13
N PHE A 295 5.78 -1.55 -9.85
CA PHE A 295 5.77 -2.63 -8.86
C PHE A 295 4.35 -3.14 -8.57
N THR A 296 3.36 -2.24 -8.46
CA THR A 296 1.94 -2.61 -8.29
C THR A 296 1.46 -3.48 -9.46
N VAL A 297 1.71 -3.04 -10.69
CA VAL A 297 1.30 -3.77 -11.90
C VAL A 297 2.06 -5.10 -12.02
N LYS A 298 3.35 -5.13 -11.68
CA LYS A 298 4.12 -6.39 -11.64
C LYS A 298 3.52 -7.40 -10.66
N LYS A 299 3.07 -6.94 -9.48
CA LYS A 299 2.37 -7.80 -8.51
C LYS A 299 1.07 -8.35 -9.07
N PHE A 300 0.29 -7.51 -9.75
CA PHE A 300 -0.92 -7.96 -10.45
C PHE A 300 -0.62 -9.01 -11.53
N ILE A 301 0.38 -8.79 -12.39
CA ILE A 301 0.77 -9.74 -13.44
C ILE A 301 1.20 -11.08 -12.83
N ASN A 302 2.02 -11.05 -11.78
CA ASN A 302 2.45 -12.25 -11.07
C ASN A 302 1.27 -13.00 -10.44
N TRP A 303 0.35 -12.27 -9.78
CA TRP A 303 -0.87 -12.84 -9.22
C TRP A 303 -1.75 -13.47 -10.31
N ARG A 304 -1.95 -12.77 -11.44
CA ARG A 304 -2.73 -13.26 -12.59
C ARG A 304 -2.12 -14.54 -13.14
N GLY A 305 -0.80 -14.60 -13.31
CA GLY A 305 -0.09 -15.80 -13.77
C GLY A 305 -0.34 -17.02 -12.86
N LYS A 306 -0.25 -16.84 -11.53
CA LYS A 306 -0.57 -17.90 -10.55
C LYS A 306 -2.03 -18.34 -10.66
N HIS A 307 -2.95 -17.39 -10.78
CA HIS A 307 -4.39 -17.66 -10.83
C HIS A 307 -4.78 -18.43 -12.11
N LEU A 308 -4.22 -18.06 -13.26
CA LEU A 308 -4.43 -18.79 -14.52
C LEU A 308 -3.88 -20.22 -14.47
N ALA A 309 -2.69 -20.41 -13.88
CA ALA A 309 -2.12 -21.74 -13.70
C ALA A 309 -2.99 -22.65 -12.81
N GLN A 310 -3.54 -22.10 -11.72
CA GLN A 310 -4.46 -22.83 -10.84
C GLN A 310 -5.75 -23.25 -11.56
N GLN A 311 -6.33 -22.36 -12.39
CA GLN A 311 -7.51 -22.69 -13.19
C GLN A 311 -7.24 -23.81 -14.21
N GLN A 312 -6.08 -23.79 -14.88
CA GLN A 312 -5.70 -24.84 -15.82
C GLN A 312 -5.52 -26.19 -15.11
N GLN A 313 -4.92 -26.20 -13.92
CA GLN A 313 -4.78 -27.43 -13.12
C GLN A 313 -6.14 -27.99 -12.70
N GLN A 314 -7.08 -27.14 -12.27
CA GLN A 314 -8.43 -27.57 -11.91
C GLN A 314 -9.19 -28.14 -13.11
N GLN A 315 -9.09 -27.51 -14.29
CA GLN A 315 -9.70 -28.03 -15.52
C GLN A 315 -9.11 -29.38 -15.94
N GLN A 316 -7.79 -29.56 -15.83
CA GLN A 316 -7.14 -30.85 -16.11
C GLN A 316 -7.56 -31.95 -15.13
N GLN A 317 -7.71 -31.63 -13.83
CA GLN A 317 -8.21 -32.59 -12.83
C GLN A 317 -9.65 -33.00 -13.10
N GLN A 318 -10.53 -32.06 -13.50
CA GLN A 318 -11.91 -32.37 -13.87
C GLN A 318 -12.00 -33.24 -15.14
N GLN A 319 -11.14 -32.99 -16.14
CA GLN A 319 -11.09 -33.83 -17.35
C GLN A 319 -10.58 -35.25 -17.06
N GLN A 320 -9.63 -35.42 -16.12
CA GLN A 320 -9.13 -36.75 -15.72
C GLN A 320 -10.14 -37.54 -14.89
N GLN A 321 -11.04 -36.89 -14.14
CA GLN A 321 -12.13 -37.57 -13.43
C GLN A 321 -13.25 -38.05 -14.36
N HIS A 322 -13.37 -37.47 -15.56
CA HIS A 322 -14.38 -37.81 -16.55
C HIS A 322 -13.91 -38.79 -17.64
N VAL A 323 -12.78 -39.49 -17.45
CA VAL A 323 -12.39 -40.58 -18.37
C VAL A 323 -13.45 -41.68 -18.31
N PRO A 324 -14.19 -41.96 -19.39
CA PRO A 324 -15.16 -43.05 -19.41
C PRO A 324 -14.42 -44.36 -19.14
N GLN A 325 -14.98 -45.21 -18.26
CA GLN A 325 -14.50 -46.58 -18.07
C GLN A 325 -14.20 -47.20 -19.44
N PRO A 326 -12.99 -47.77 -19.66
CA PRO A 326 -12.64 -48.32 -20.96
C PRO A 326 -13.69 -49.38 -21.34
N TYR A 327 -14.25 -49.28 -22.55
CA TYR A 327 -15.31 -50.15 -23.09
C TYR A 327 -15.05 -51.66 -22.84
N TYR A 328 -13.79 -52.07 -22.71
CA TYR A 328 -13.37 -53.42 -22.36
C TYR A 328 -13.82 -53.89 -20.95
N GLN A 329 -13.88 -53.01 -19.95
CA GLN A 329 -14.37 -53.36 -18.61
C GLN A 329 -15.88 -53.60 -18.59
N GLN A 330 -16.64 -52.87 -19.42
CA GLN A 330 -18.08 -53.07 -19.58
C GLN A 330 -18.42 -54.36 -20.33
N GLN A 331 -17.63 -54.75 -21.34
CA GLN A 331 -17.80 -56.04 -22.04
C GLN A 331 -17.47 -57.25 -21.16
N GLN A 332 -16.44 -57.18 -20.30
CA GLN A 332 -16.13 -58.28 -19.38
C GLN A 332 -17.21 -58.46 -18.32
N GLN A 333 -17.79 -57.38 -17.80
CA GLN A 333 -18.93 -57.46 -16.87
C GLN A 333 -20.17 -58.07 -17.54
N GLN A 334 -20.49 -57.69 -18.79
CA GLN A 334 -21.58 -58.33 -19.53
C GLN A 334 -21.31 -59.81 -19.81
N GLN A 335 -20.08 -60.20 -20.18
CA GLN A 335 -19.75 -61.61 -20.40
C GLN A 335 -19.83 -62.45 -19.11
N HIS A 336 -19.37 -61.91 -17.97
CA HIS A 336 -19.54 -62.58 -16.68
C HIS A 336 -21.01 -62.68 -16.27
N GLN A 337 -21.83 -61.66 -16.55
CA GLN A 337 -23.26 -61.70 -16.27
C GLN A 337 -23.98 -62.72 -17.15
N TYR A 338 -23.62 -62.84 -18.44
CA TYR A 338 -24.15 -63.88 -19.32
C TYR A 338 -23.74 -65.30 -18.87
N GLN A 339 -22.51 -65.50 -18.37
CA GLN A 339 -22.05 -66.81 -17.88
C GLN A 339 -22.73 -67.25 -16.58
N GLN A 340 -23.28 -66.33 -15.78
CA GLN A 340 -24.04 -66.68 -14.58
C GLN A 340 -25.50 -67.05 -14.85
N VAL A 341 -26.07 -66.66 -15.99
CA VAL A 341 -27.46 -66.94 -16.37
C VAL A 341 -27.61 -68.30 -17.08
N VAL A 342 -26.50 -68.91 -17.53
CA VAL A 342 -26.49 -70.18 -18.30
C VAL A 342 -26.06 -71.38 -17.44
N ARG A 343 -26.13 -71.29 -16.11
CA ARG A 343 -25.87 -72.41 -15.19
C ARG A 343 -27.13 -72.87 -14.46
#